data_AF-A0A0Q9TDY2-F1
#
_entry.id   AF-A0A0Q9TDY2-F1
#
_cell.length_a   1.000
_cell.length_b   1.000
_cell.length_c   1.000
_cell.angle_alpha   90.00
_cell.angle_beta   90.00
_cell.angle_gamma   90.00
#
_symmetry.space_group_name_H-M   'P 1'
#
loop_
_entity.id
_entity.type
_entity.pdbx_description
1 polymer ?
#
loop_
_entity_poly.entity_id
_entity_poly.type
_entity_poly.pdbx_seq_one_letter_code
_entity_poly.pdbx_strand_id
1 'polypeptide(L)'
;MTAAEAAHFRRLTDADADGDERAVEAALRPRSLDEVVGQTRVRDQLGLVLEAARRRGKAPDHVLLSGPPGLGKTTLAMIIAGEMSSPLRLTSGPAITHAGDLAAILSGLNEGDVLFVDEIHRMSRPAEEMLYMAMEDFRVDVVIGKGPGATAIPLEIPPFTLVGATTRAGLLPGPLRDRFGFTAHLEFYEPHELDLIVHRSAGLLGVELTSEGSSEIASRSRGTPRIANRLLRRVRDFAQVRADGVVTLPVSRSALELYEVDESGLDRLDRAVLDVLCRRFGGGPVGVATLAVAVGEERETVEEVAEPFLVRLGLLARTPRGRVATQAAWRHLGLSMPAGAGVEGSLFDEP
;
A
#
# COMPACT_ATOMS: atom_id res chain seq x y z
N MET A 1 -10.95 18.76 -26.65
CA MET A 1 -11.10 17.82 -25.53
C MET A 1 -12.52 17.95 -25.02
N THR A 2 -13.35 16.94 -25.24
CA THR A 2 -14.78 16.98 -24.90
C THR A 2 -15.00 16.80 -23.39
N ALA A 3 -16.12 17.30 -22.87
CA ALA A 3 -16.47 17.13 -21.45
C ALA A 3 -16.57 15.65 -21.02
N ALA A 4 -16.82 14.74 -21.97
CA ALA A 4 -16.81 13.30 -21.77
C ALA A 4 -15.39 12.73 -21.59
N GLU A 5 -14.40 13.21 -22.36
CA GLU A 5 -12.99 12.83 -22.21
C GLU A 5 -12.42 13.31 -20.87
N ALA A 6 -12.79 14.52 -20.43
CA ALA A 6 -12.38 15.07 -19.14
C ALA A 6 -13.04 14.34 -17.94
N ALA A 7 -14.26 13.83 -18.10
CA ALA A 7 -14.96 13.03 -17.08
C ALA A 7 -14.49 11.56 -17.04
N HIS A 8 -13.95 11.04 -18.15
CA HIS A 8 -13.27 9.74 -18.18
C HIS A 8 -11.91 9.82 -17.50
N PHE A 9 -11.14 10.89 -17.76
CA PHE A 9 -9.84 11.13 -17.11
C PHE A 9 -9.94 11.33 -15.59
N ARG A 10 -11.01 12.00 -15.11
CA ARG A 10 -11.28 12.17 -13.67
C ARG A 10 -11.70 10.86 -12.97
N ARG A 11 -12.45 9.99 -13.67
CA ARG A 11 -12.79 8.64 -13.18
C ARG A 11 -11.58 7.71 -13.06
N LEU A 12 -10.48 8.00 -13.76
CA LEU A 12 -9.24 7.21 -13.76
C LEU A 12 -8.24 7.61 -12.67
N THR A 13 -8.54 8.67 -11.90
CA THR A 13 -7.77 9.14 -10.73
C THR A 13 -8.42 8.77 -9.40
N ASP A 14 -9.66 8.31 -9.39
CA ASP A 14 -10.35 7.84 -8.19
C ASP A 14 -9.88 6.43 -7.78
N ALA A 15 -9.80 6.20 -6.47
CA ALA A 15 -9.34 4.95 -5.86
C ALA A 15 -10.32 3.77 -6.01
N ASP A 16 -11.46 3.96 -6.69
CA ASP A 16 -12.44 2.91 -6.96
C ASP A 16 -12.35 2.42 -8.42
N ALA A 17 -11.45 1.47 -8.62
CA ALA A 17 -11.34 0.67 -9.84
C ALA A 17 -12.66 -0.06 -10.16
N ASP A 18 -13.06 -0.02 -11.43
CA ASP A 18 -14.21 -0.72 -12.01
C ASP A 18 -14.13 -2.24 -11.74
N GLY A 19 -15.26 -2.95 -11.75
CA GLY A 19 -15.34 -4.38 -11.38
C GLY A 19 -14.38 -5.28 -12.17
N ASP A 20 -14.19 -4.98 -13.45
CA ASP A 20 -13.28 -5.70 -14.35
C ASP A 20 -11.80 -5.46 -14.01
N GLU A 21 -11.43 -4.25 -13.58
CA GLU A 21 -10.04 -3.95 -13.19
C GLU A 21 -9.63 -4.71 -11.92
N ARG A 22 -10.55 -4.87 -10.96
CA ARG A 22 -10.30 -5.66 -9.74
C ARG A 22 -10.10 -7.14 -10.06
N ALA A 23 -10.88 -7.69 -10.99
CA ALA A 23 -10.74 -9.08 -11.41
C ALA A 23 -9.39 -9.32 -12.11
N VAL A 24 -8.98 -8.40 -12.99
CA VAL A 24 -7.67 -8.47 -13.65
C VAL A 24 -6.54 -8.32 -12.63
N GLU A 25 -6.63 -7.38 -11.69
CA GLU A 25 -5.62 -7.25 -10.63
C GLU A 25 -5.49 -8.54 -9.81
N ALA A 26 -6.61 -9.19 -9.46
CA ALA A 26 -6.60 -10.45 -8.73
C ALA A 26 -5.90 -11.57 -9.52
N ALA A 27 -6.08 -11.63 -10.84
CA ALA A 27 -5.44 -12.62 -11.71
C ALA A 27 -3.90 -12.44 -11.78
N LEU A 28 -3.39 -11.22 -11.58
CA LEU A 28 -1.96 -10.92 -11.63
C LEU A 28 -1.23 -11.24 -10.32
N ARG A 29 -1.96 -11.43 -9.21
CA ARG A 29 -1.34 -11.66 -7.90
C ARG A 29 -0.60 -13.01 -7.87
N PRO A 30 0.60 -13.08 -7.27
CA PRO A 30 1.24 -14.35 -6.97
C PRO A 30 0.36 -15.21 -6.06
N ARG A 31 0.39 -16.52 -6.28
CA ARG A 31 -0.44 -17.50 -5.55
C ARG A 31 0.32 -18.29 -4.49
N SER A 32 1.64 -18.30 -4.54
CA SER A 32 2.54 -18.99 -3.61
C SER A 32 3.70 -18.07 -3.24
N LEU A 33 4.43 -18.44 -2.18
CA LEU A 33 5.62 -17.69 -1.78
C LEU A 33 6.69 -17.68 -2.87
N ASP A 34 6.85 -18.78 -3.62
CA ASP A 34 7.84 -18.90 -4.69
C ASP A 34 7.57 -17.96 -5.88
N GLU A 35 6.31 -17.58 -6.10
CA GLU A 35 5.92 -16.61 -7.12
C GLU A 35 6.12 -15.15 -6.68
N VAL A 36 6.40 -14.90 -5.39
CA VAL A 36 6.72 -13.56 -4.90
C VAL A 36 8.13 -13.22 -5.38
N VAL A 37 8.18 -12.33 -6.36
CA VAL A 37 9.41 -11.69 -6.82
C VAL A 37 9.90 -10.73 -5.74
N GLY A 38 11.21 -10.69 -5.50
CA GLY A 38 11.80 -9.83 -4.46
C GLY A 38 11.35 -10.19 -3.06
N GLN A 39 11.48 -9.25 -2.12
CA GLN A 39 11.15 -9.46 -0.69
C GLN A 39 11.80 -10.72 -0.10
N THR A 40 12.98 -11.11 -0.59
CA THR A 40 13.59 -12.43 -0.36
C THR A 40 13.65 -12.80 1.11
N ARG A 41 14.09 -11.86 1.95
CA ARG A 41 14.16 -12.09 3.41
C ARG A 41 12.79 -12.39 4.02
N VAL A 42 11.75 -11.61 3.67
CA VAL A 42 10.40 -11.82 4.18
C VAL A 42 9.85 -13.16 3.70
N ARG A 43 10.06 -13.48 2.42
CA ARG A 43 9.62 -14.75 1.83
C ARG A 43 10.26 -15.95 2.53
N ASP A 44 11.57 -15.94 2.71
CA ASP A 44 12.31 -17.07 3.28
C ASP A 44 11.95 -17.26 4.76
N GLN A 45 11.84 -16.17 5.53
CA GLN A 45 11.43 -16.23 6.94
C GLN A 45 9.98 -16.69 7.10
N LEU A 46 9.05 -16.13 6.32
CA LEU A 46 7.64 -16.53 6.35
C LEU A 46 7.48 -17.99 5.91
N GLY A 47 8.20 -18.42 4.88
CA GLY A 47 8.23 -19.81 4.42
C GLY A 47 8.64 -20.78 5.53
N LEU A 48 9.67 -20.44 6.31
CA LEU A 48 10.08 -21.23 7.48
C LEU A 48 8.98 -21.32 8.55
N VAL A 49 8.33 -20.19 8.87
CA VAL A 49 7.23 -20.13 9.85
C VAL A 49 6.06 -21.00 9.43
N LEU A 50 5.62 -20.89 8.17
CA LEU A 50 4.48 -21.66 7.63
C LEU A 50 4.81 -23.15 7.54
N GLU A 51 6.01 -23.50 7.06
CA GLU A 51 6.44 -24.90 6.98
C GLU A 51 6.52 -25.56 8.36
N ALA A 52 7.05 -24.86 9.36
CA ALA A 52 7.10 -25.36 10.73
C ALA A 52 5.70 -25.55 11.33
N ALA A 53 4.75 -24.67 11.03
CA ALA A 53 3.35 -24.80 11.46
C ALA A 53 2.68 -26.02 10.81
N ARG A 54 2.81 -26.18 9.49
CA ARG A 54 2.30 -27.33 8.74
C ARG A 54 2.79 -28.66 9.28
N ARG A 55 4.10 -28.79 9.51
CA ARG A 55 4.69 -30.04 10.05
C ARG A 55 4.16 -30.41 11.44
N ARG A 56 3.74 -29.41 12.22
CA ARG A 56 3.16 -29.61 13.55
C ARG A 56 1.64 -29.84 13.51
N GLY A 57 0.99 -29.66 12.35
CA GLY A 57 -0.47 -29.72 12.23
C GLY A 57 -1.17 -28.66 13.07
N LYS A 58 -0.58 -27.46 13.21
CA LYS A 58 -1.11 -26.35 14.00
C LYS A 58 -1.17 -25.06 13.18
N ALA A 59 -2.04 -24.15 13.57
CA ALA A 59 -2.06 -22.79 13.03
C ALA A 59 -0.69 -22.10 13.25
N PRO A 60 -0.16 -21.35 12.27
CA PRO A 60 1.02 -20.54 12.46
C PRO A 60 0.75 -19.39 13.43
N ASP A 61 1.82 -18.88 14.03
CA ASP A 61 1.76 -17.69 14.86
C ASP A 61 1.15 -16.51 14.09
N HIS A 62 0.53 -15.58 14.81
CA HIS A 62 -0.03 -14.37 14.21
C HIS A 62 1.04 -13.56 13.47
N VAL A 63 0.66 -13.01 12.32
CA VAL A 63 1.57 -12.29 11.40
C VAL A 63 1.21 -10.81 11.30
N LEU A 64 2.18 -9.93 11.50
CA LEU A 64 2.05 -8.50 11.23
C LEU A 64 2.80 -8.14 9.94
N LEU A 65 2.09 -7.60 8.95
CA LEU A 65 2.65 -7.09 7.70
C LEU A 65 2.68 -5.56 7.77
N SER A 66 3.87 -4.97 7.78
CA SER A 66 4.05 -3.53 7.79
C SER A 66 4.72 -3.04 6.53
N GLY A 67 4.29 -1.89 6.01
CA GLY A 67 4.97 -1.22 4.89
C GLY A 67 4.03 -0.37 4.05
N PRO A 68 4.57 0.44 3.12
CA PRO A 68 3.81 1.29 2.21
C PRO A 68 2.64 0.58 1.47
N PRO A 69 1.63 1.33 1.02
CA PRO A 69 0.55 0.77 0.20
C PRO A 69 1.09 0.21 -1.12
N GLY A 70 0.43 -0.83 -1.63
CA GLY A 70 0.76 -1.40 -2.95
C GLY A 70 1.94 -2.38 -3.00
N LEU A 71 2.57 -2.70 -1.86
CA LEU A 71 3.71 -3.65 -1.79
C LEU A 71 3.33 -5.14 -1.71
N GLY A 72 2.03 -5.46 -1.63
CA GLY A 72 1.54 -6.85 -1.63
C GLY A 72 1.15 -7.42 -0.26
N LYS A 73 0.89 -6.59 0.76
CA LYS A 73 0.43 -7.06 2.09
C LYS A 73 -0.79 -8.00 2.02
N THR A 74 -1.86 -7.55 1.36
CA THR A 74 -3.06 -8.38 1.14
C THR A 74 -2.76 -9.65 0.35
N THR A 75 -1.80 -9.58 -0.58
CA THR A 75 -1.37 -10.75 -1.37
C THR A 75 -0.62 -11.76 -0.51
N LEU A 76 0.28 -11.33 0.36
CA LEU A 76 0.94 -12.22 1.31
C LEU A 76 -0.06 -12.87 2.28
N ALA A 77 -1.11 -12.17 2.71
CA ALA A 77 -2.18 -12.77 3.52
C ALA A 77 -2.92 -13.89 2.75
N MET A 78 -3.21 -13.67 1.47
CA MET A 78 -3.79 -14.69 0.59
C MET A 78 -2.87 -15.90 0.41
N ILE A 79 -1.57 -15.65 0.23
CA ILE A 79 -0.56 -16.70 0.13
C ILE A 79 -0.48 -17.49 1.44
N ILE A 80 -0.45 -16.83 2.60
CA ILE A 80 -0.45 -17.50 3.92
C ILE A 80 -1.64 -18.45 4.03
N ALA A 81 -2.85 -18.01 3.68
CA ALA A 81 -4.04 -18.86 3.71
C ALA A 81 -3.94 -20.03 2.73
N GLY A 82 -3.45 -19.79 1.50
CA GLY A 82 -3.25 -20.85 0.49
C GLY A 82 -2.22 -21.89 0.92
N GLU A 83 -1.08 -21.44 1.44
CA GLU A 83 0.01 -22.28 1.95
C GLU A 83 -0.41 -23.12 3.16
N MET A 84 -1.34 -22.62 3.97
CA MET A 84 -1.93 -23.35 5.11
C MET A 84 -3.16 -24.18 4.71
N SER A 85 -3.64 -24.07 3.47
CA SER A 85 -4.90 -24.67 3.01
C SER A 85 -6.10 -24.28 3.89
N SER A 86 -6.09 -23.05 4.39
CA SER A 86 -7.07 -22.51 5.33
C SER A 86 -7.99 -21.49 4.67
N PRO A 87 -9.26 -21.39 5.11
CA PRO A 87 -10.14 -20.30 4.72
C PRO A 87 -9.57 -18.93 5.09
N LEU A 88 -9.75 -17.94 4.22
CA LEU A 88 -9.36 -16.56 4.45
C LEU A 88 -10.59 -15.69 4.67
N ARG A 89 -10.63 -14.96 5.78
CA ARG A 89 -11.60 -13.89 6.03
C ARG A 89 -10.92 -12.53 5.92
N LEU A 90 -11.41 -11.69 5.02
CA LEU A 90 -10.88 -10.35 4.80
C LEU A 90 -11.76 -9.33 5.53
N THR A 91 -11.15 -8.42 6.28
CA THR A 91 -11.78 -7.23 6.85
C THR A 91 -10.76 -6.09 6.92
N SER A 92 -11.19 -4.92 7.39
CA SER A 92 -10.32 -3.77 7.63
C SER A 92 -10.61 -3.14 8.99
N GLY A 93 -9.59 -2.51 9.58
CA GLY A 93 -9.71 -1.79 10.84
C GLY A 93 -10.84 -0.76 10.84
N PRO A 94 -10.97 0.10 9.80
CA PRO A 94 -12.08 1.05 9.69
C PRO A 94 -13.46 0.40 9.62
N ALA A 95 -13.57 -0.83 9.11
CA ALA A 95 -14.84 -1.56 9.08
C ALA A 95 -15.25 -2.09 10.46
N ILE A 96 -14.31 -2.20 11.42
CA ILE A 96 -14.55 -2.68 12.78
C ILE A 96 -14.74 -1.46 13.69
N THR A 97 -15.97 -0.96 13.70
CA THR A 97 -16.32 0.28 14.43
C THR A 97 -16.54 0.03 15.92
N HIS A 98 -17.05 -1.14 16.30
CA HIS A 98 -17.35 -1.51 17.69
C HIS A 98 -16.86 -2.93 18.02
N ALA A 99 -16.69 -3.24 19.31
CA ALA A 99 -16.28 -4.58 19.76
C ALA A 99 -17.24 -5.70 19.30
N GLY A 100 -18.53 -5.39 19.14
CA GLY A 100 -19.52 -6.34 18.62
C GLY A 100 -19.24 -6.78 17.18
N ASP A 101 -18.70 -5.89 16.33
CA ASP A 101 -18.36 -6.21 14.93
C ASP A 101 -17.24 -7.26 14.90
N LEU A 102 -16.23 -7.09 15.75
CA LEU A 102 -15.15 -8.06 15.91
C LEU A 102 -15.66 -9.39 16.50
N ALA A 103 -16.49 -9.34 17.54
CA ALA A 103 -17.09 -10.54 18.13
C ALA A 103 -17.88 -11.36 17.10
N ALA A 104 -18.61 -10.70 16.19
CA ALA A 104 -19.32 -11.37 15.10
C ALA A 104 -18.35 -12.05 14.11
N ILE A 105 -17.23 -11.41 13.78
CA ILE A 105 -16.20 -12.00 12.91
C ILE A 105 -15.55 -13.21 13.59
N LEU A 106 -15.11 -13.04 14.85
CA LEU A 106 -14.41 -14.07 15.62
C LEU A 106 -15.30 -15.28 15.91
N SER A 107 -16.57 -15.07 16.26
CA SER A 107 -17.53 -16.16 16.51
C SER A 107 -17.81 -17.03 15.30
N GLY A 108 -17.55 -16.51 14.09
CA GLY A 108 -17.70 -17.28 12.86
C GLY A 108 -16.47 -18.09 12.48
N LEU A 109 -15.30 -17.89 13.11
CA LEU A 109 -14.05 -18.56 12.73
C LEU A 109 -14.10 -20.06 13.04
N ASN A 110 -13.36 -20.83 12.24
CA ASN A 110 -13.04 -22.24 12.52
C ASN A 110 -11.57 -22.40 12.89
N GLU A 111 -11.21 -23.58 13.43
CA GLU A 111 -9.83 -23.91 13.73
C GLU A 111 -8.96 -23.86 12.47
N GLY A 112 -7.87 -23.10 12.54
CA GLY A 112 -6.93 -22.89 11.45
C GLY A 112 -7.32 -21.79 10.46
N ASP A 113 -8.49 -21.15 10.59
CA ASP A 113 -8.89 -20.02 9.73
C ASP A 113 -7.86 -18.89 9.79
N VAL A 114 -7.69 -18.19 8.66
CA VAL A 114 -6.88 -16.97 8.58
C VAL A 114 -7.80 -15.76 8.60
N LEU A 115 -7.64 -14.89 9.61
CA LEU A 115 -8.32 -13.61 9.69
C LEU A 115 -7.36 -12.50 9.27
N PHE A 116 -7.62 -11.85 8.13
CA PHE A 116 -6.86 -10.70 7.67
C PHE A 116 -7.55 -9.38 8.02
N VAL A 117 -6.82 -8.48 8.68
CA VAL A 117 -7.30 -7.14 9.03
C VAL A 117 -6.37 -6.11 8.39
N ASP A 118 -6.81 -5.48 7.29
CA ASP A 118 -6.08 -4.35 6.71
C ASP A 118 -6.26 -3.09 7.56
N GLU A 119 -5.28 -2.20 7.54
CA GLU A 119 -5.27 -1.00 8.38
C GLU A 119 -5.64 -1.27 9.85
N ILE A 120 -5.10 -2.36 10.42
CA ILE A 120 -5.41 -2.82 11.79
C ILE A 120 -5.27 -1.73 12.86
N HIS A 121 -4.38 -0.75 12.63
CA HIS A 121 -4.15 0.41 13.48
C HIS A 121 -5.29 1.45 13.50
N ARG A 122 -6.33 1.28 12.66
CA ARG A 122 -7.54 2.14 12.64
C ARG A 122 -8.74 1.49 13.31
N MET A 123 -8.56 0.34 13.96
CA MET A 123 -9.61 -0.28 14.77
C MET A 123 -10.02 0.62 15.93
N SER A 124 -11.27 0.52 16.37
CA SER A 124 -11.66 1.20 17.61
C SER A 124 -10.98 0.56 18.81
N ARG A 125 -10.61 1.37 19.80
CA ARG A 125 -9.95 0.90 21.03
C ARG A 125 -10.68 -0.28 21.71
N PRO A 126 -12.03 -0.29 21.84
CA PRO A 126 -12.73 -1.45 22.39
C PRO A 126 -12.54 -2.74 21.57
N ALA A 127 -12.45 -2.63 20.24
CA ALA A 127 -12.17 -3.77 19.38
C ALA A 127 -10.71 -4.22 19.49
N GLU A 128 -9.75 -3.29 19.65
CA GLU A 128 -8.34 -3.63 19.90
C GLU A 128 -8.16 -4.41 21.20
N GLU A 129 -8.80 -3.97 22.29
CA GLU A 129 -8.75 -4.64 23.60
C GLU A 129 -9.35 -6.06 23.52
N MET A 130 -10.44 -6.24 22.77
CA MET A 130 -11.02 -7.56 22.51
C MET A 130 -10.12 -8.44 21.63
N LEU A 131 -9.51 -7.87 20.59
CA LEU A 131 -8.60 -8.60 19.71
C LEU A 131 -7.39 -9.13 20.47
N TYR A 132 -6.85 -8.32 21.38
CA TYR A 132 -5.77 -8.72 22.27
C TYR A 132 -6.14 -9.98 23.07
N MET A 133 -7.31 -10.00 23.71
CA MET A 133 -7.80 -11.18 24.46
C MET A 133 -7.98 -12.40 23.54
N ALA A 134 -8.51 -12.19 22.34
CA ALA A 134 -8.71 -13.26 21.36
C ALA A 134 -7.38 -13.89 20.88
N MET A 135 -6.31 -13.10 20.76
CA MET A 135 -4.99 -13.56 20.36
C MET A 135 -4.23 -14.29 21.49
N GLU A 136 -4.45 -13.87 22.75
CA GLU A 136 -3.73 -14.44 23.89
C GLU A 136 -4.39 -15.71 24.42
N ASP A 137 -5.69 -15.64 24.69
CA ASP A 137 -6.42 -16.68 25.41
C ASP A 137 -7.37 -17.48 24.52
N PHE A 138 -7.48 -17.12 23.23
CA PHE A 138 -8.51 -17.66 22.32
C PHE A 138 -9.92 -17.58 22.94
N ARG A 139 -10.19 -16.46 23.61
CA ARG A 139 -11.45 -16.21 24.30
C ARG A 139 -11.75 -14.72 24.30
N VAL A 140 -13.03 -14.38 24.19
CA VAL A 140 -13.53 -13.01 24.36
C VAL A 140 -14.77 -13.01 25.23
N ASP A 141 -15.00 -11.92 25.98
CA ASP A 141 -16.23 -11.75 26.74
C ASP A 141 -17.16 -10.79 25.98
N VAL A 142 -18.34 -11.27 25.58
CA VAL A 142 -19.34 -10.47 24.87
C VAL A 142 -20.39 -9.98 25.85
N VAL A 143 -20.56 -8.66 25.94
CA VAL A 143 -21.57 -8.06 26.83
C VAL A 143 -22.93 -8.06 26.15
N ILE A 144 -23.90 -8.73 26.77
CA ILE A 144 -25.30 -8.75 26.34
C ILE A 144 -26.15 -7.91 27.30
N GLY A 145 -26.95 -7.00 26.72
CA GLY A 145 -27.82 -6.08 27.46
C GLY A 145 -27.26 -4.66 27.58
N LYS A 146 -28.01 -3.76 28.25
CA LYS A 146 -27.61 -2.37 28.51
C LYS A 146 -27.79 -2.02 29.98
N GLY A 147 -26.88 -1.20 30.54
CA GLY A 147 -26.98 -0.69 31.90
C GLY A 147 -26.63 -1.73 32.99
N PRO A 148 -27.11 -1.55 34.22
CA PRO A 148 -26.77 -2.40 35.38
C PRO A 148 -27.14 -3.88 35.26
N GLY A 149 -28.00 -4.24 34.28
CA GLY A 149 -28.38 -5.62 33.98
C GLY A 149 -27.58 -6.26 32.85
N ALA A 150 -26.53 -5.60 32.35
CA ALA A 150 -25.67 -6.18 31.33
C ALA A 150 -24.86 -7.35 31.89
N THR A 151 -24.80 -8.44 31.14
CA THR A 151 -24.07 -9.66 31.53
C THR A 151 -23.00 -9.96 30.50
N ALA A 152 -21.79 -10.30 30.96
CA ALA A 152 -20.70 -10.72 30.10
C ALA A 152 -20.77 -12.23 29.90
N ILE A 153 -20.91 -12.67 28.64
CA ILE A 153 -20.91 -14.08 28.27
C ILE A 153 -19.57 -14.41 27.64
N PRO A 154 -18.82 -15.38 28.18
CA PRO A 154 -17.57 -15.81 27.57
C PRO A 154 -17.86 -16.59 26.29
N LEU A 155 -17.10 -16.26 25.24
CA LEU A 155 -17.08 -16.95 23.96
C LEU A 155 -15.68 -17.52 23.74
N GLU A 156 -15.60 -18.84 23.63
CA GLU A 156 -14.38 -19.53 23.21
C GLU A 156 -14.20 -19.36 21.69
N ILE A 157 -12.99 -19.01 21.29
CA ILE A 157 -12.59 -18.82 19.90
C ILE A 157 -11.72 -20.01 19.52
N PRO A 158 -11.91 -20.64 18.36
CA PRO A 158 -11.00 -21.70 17.94
C PRO A 158 -9.62 -21.10 17.60
N PRO A 159 -8.53 -21.87 17.73
CA PRO A 159 -7.21 -21.43 17.32
C PRO A 159 -7.21 -20.96 15.86
N PHE A 160 -6.79 -19.72 15.61
CA PHE A 160 -6.80 -19.10 14.29
C PHE A 160 -5.50 -18.32 14.06
N THR A 161 -5.23 -17.91 12.83
CA THR A 161 -4.11 -17.02 12.52
C THR A 161 -4.61 -15.64 12.13
N LEU A 162 -4.37 -14.64 12.99
CA LEU A 162 -4.50 -13.24 12.62
C LEU A 162 -3.35 -12.81 11.70
N VAL A 163 -3.68 -12.17 10.58
CA VAL A 163 -2.75 -11.43 9.73
C VAL A 163 -3.14 -9.95 9.74
N GLY A 164 -2.41 -9.14 10.50
CA GLY A 164 -2.62 -7.69 10.55
C GLY A 164 -1.80 -6.98 9.48
N ALA A 165 -2.38 -5.99 8.79
CA ALA A 165 -1.65 -5.12 7.87
C ALA A 165 -1.69 -3.65 8.30
N THR A 166 -0.56 -2.96 8.18
CA THR A 166 -0.43 -1.54 8.52
C THR A 166 0.62 -0.85 7.65
N THR A 167 0.56 0.48 7.56
CA THR A 167 1.63 1.27 6.93
C THR A 167 2.89 1.28 7.78
N ARG A 168 2.75 1.32 9.11
CA ARG A 168 3.85 1.34 10.08
C ARG A 168 3.51 0.50 11.31
N ALA A 169 4.41 -0.40 11.70
CA ALA A 169 4.23 -1.25 12.88
C ALA A 169 4.14 -0.44 14.19
N GLY A 170 4.80 0.72 14.26
CA GLY A 170 4.76 1.61 15.42
C GLY A 170 3.41 2.29 15.68
N LEU A 171 2.44 2.18 14.76
CA LEU A 171 1.08 2.69 14.97
C LEU A 171 0.25 1.78 15.87
N LEU A 172 0.64 0.51 16.02
CA LEU A 172 -0.04 -0.42 16.91
C LEU A 172 0.42 -0.20 18.36
N PRO A 173 -0.49 -0.31 19.34
CA PRO A 173 -0.12 -0.38 20.76
C PRO A 173 0.87 -1.52 21.02
N GLY A 174 1.83 -1.30 21.92
CA GLY A 174 2.84 -2.30 22.31
C GLY A 174 2.24 -3.67 22.65
N PRO A 175 1.23 -3.76 23.53
CA PRO A 175 0.62 -5.05 23.91
C PRO A 175 0.07 -5.85 22.73
N LEU A 176 -0.60 -5.19 21.77
CA LEU A 176 -1.13 -5.86 20.58
C LEU A 176 0.01 -6.27 19.62
N ARG A 177 1.00 -5.39 19.44
CA ARG A 177 2.14 -5.65 18.56
C ARG A 177 2.97 -6.85 19.04
N ASP A 178 3.16 -6.98 20.34
CA ASP A 178 4.00 -8.04 20.94
C ASP A 178 3.33 -9.43 20.87
N ARG A 179 2.05 -9.51 20.50
CA ARG A 179 1.32 -10.77 20.27
C ARG A 179 1.49 -11.33 18.86
N PHE A 180 2.12 -10.59 17.94
CA PHE A 180 2.49 -11.11 16.62
C PHE A 180 3.79 -11.89 16.71
N GLY A 181 3.72 -13.22 16.55
CA GLY A 181 4.90 -14.09 16.57
C GLY A 181 5.81 -13.90 15.34
N PHE A 182 5.30 -13.31 14.27
CA PHE A 182 6.10 -12.90 13.12
C PHE A 182 5.73 -11.49 12.66
N THR A 183 6.72 -10.61 12.48
CA THR A 183 6.54 -9.28 11.91
C THR A 183 7.38 -9.14 10.64
N ALA A 184 6.71 -8.92 9.51
CA ALA A 184 7.34 -8.60 8.24
C ALA A 184 7.34 -7.09 7.99
N HIS A 185 8.49 -6.58 7.54
CA HIS A 185 8.61 -5.24 7.01
C HIS A 185 8.81 -5.32 5.50
N LEU A 186 7.81 -4.86 4.74
CA LEU A 186 7.87 -4.81 3.30
C LEU A 186 8.51 -3.50 2.87
N GLU A 187 9.58 -3.63 2.12
CA GLU A 187 10.31 -2.50 1.56
C GLU A 187 9.86 -2.25 0.12
N PHE A 188 10.21 -1.09 -0.42
CA PHE A 188 9.99 -0.84 -1.83
C PHE A 188 10.86 -1.75 -2.69
N TYR A 189 10.32 -2.13 -3.83
CA TYR A 189 10.99 -3.00 -4.78
C TYR A 189 12.03 -2.21 -5.57
N GLU A 190 13.12 -2.88 -5.89
CA GLU A 190 14.14 -2.35 -6.80
C GLU A 190 13.65 -2.38 -8.26
N PRO A 191 14.16 -1.50 -9.14
CA PRO A 191 13.71 -1.44 -10.54
C PRO A 191 13.82 -2.79 -11.27
N HIS A 192 14.86 -3.58 -11.00
CA HIS A 192 15.04 -4.89 -11.62
C HIS A 192 14.03 -5.94 -11.10
N GLU A 193 13.59 -5.84 -9.85
CA GLU A 193 12.53 -6.71 -9.30
C GLU A 193 11.17 -6.34 -9.92
N LEU A 194 10.91 -5.04 -10.09
CA LEU A 194 9.71 -4.58 -10.78
C LEU A 194 9.69 -4.98 -12.25
N ASP A 195 10.84 -4.97 -12.92
CA ASP A 195 10.95 -5.43 -14.30
C ASP A 195 10.53 -6.90 -14.46
N LEU A 196 10.93 -7.77 -13.53
CA LEU A 196 10.49 -9.17 -13.49
C LEU A 196 8.97 -9.29 -13.26
N ILE A 197 8.41 -8.44 -12.39
CA ILE A 197 6.96 -8.40 -12.14
C ILE A 197 6.19 -7.96 -13.40
N VAL A 198 6.67 -6.92 -14.09
CA VAL A 198 6.05 -6.41 -15.31
C VAL A 198 6.10 -7.48 -16.41
N HIS A 199 7.24 -8.17 -16.60
CA HIS A 199 7.33 -9.27 -17.56
C HIS A 199 6.36 -10.42 -17.24
N ARG A 200 6.30 -10.86 -15.97
CA ARG A 200 5.36 -11.92 -15.55
C ARG A 200 3.92 -11.49 -15.85
N SER A 201 3.55 -10.27 -15.46
CA SER A 201 2.21 -9.74 -15.67
C SER A 201 1.87 -9.58 -17.15
N ALA A 202 2.83 -9.19 -18.00
CA ALA A 202 2.63 -9.11 -19.44
C ALA A 202 2.32 -10.48 -20.05
N GLY A 203 3.03 -11.53 -19.62
CA GLY A 203 2.75 -12.91 -20.02
C GLY A 203 1.34 -13.35 -19.63
N LEU A 204 0.90 -13.06 -18.41
CA LEU A 204 -0.46 -13.38 -17.93
C LEU A 204 -1.55 -12.62 -18.69
N LEU A 205 -1.24 -11.42 -19.20
CA LEU A 205 -2.18 -10.58 -19.96
C LEU A 205 -2.09 -10.81 -21.48
N GLY A 206 -1.17 -11.64 -21.96
CA GLY A 206 -0.91 -11.83 -23.39
C GLY A 206 -0.39 -10.58 -24.09
N VAL A 207 0.41 -9.75 -23.39
CA VAL A 207 1.00 -8.52 -23.94
C VAL A 207 2.37 -8.82 -24.50
N GLU A 208 2.58 -8.51 -25.78
CA GLU A 208 3.91 -8.54 -26.37
C GLU A 208 4.74 -7.37 -25.83
N LEU A 209 5.82 -7.67 -25.13
CA LEU A 209 6.61 -6.73 -24.35
C LEU A 209 8.10 -6.96 -24.59
N THR A 210 8.81 -5.89 -24.93
CA THR A 210 10.27 -5.89 -25.03
C THR A 210 10.92 -5.61 -23.67
N SER A 211 12.16 -6.06 -23.47
CA SER A 211 12.90 -5.82 -22.22
C SER A 211 13.09 -4.34 -21.92
N GLU A 212 13.38 -3.52 -22.94
CA GLU A 212 13.51 -2.07 -22.77
C GLU A 212 12.17 -1.39 -22.44
N GLY A 213 11.07 -1.84 -23.07
CA GLY A 213 9.73 -1.35 -22.77
C GLY A 213 9.29 -1.67 -21.35
N SER A 214 9.65 -2.86 -20.85
CA SER A 214 9.40 -3.28 -19.47
C SER A 214 10.23 -2.49 -18.46
N SER A 215 11.53 -2.33 -18.72
CA SER A 215 12.43 -1.56 -17.86
C SER A 215 11.98 -0.10 -17.72
N GLU A 216 11.42 0.50 -18.78
CA GLU A 216 10.87 1.86 -18.75
C GLU A 216 9.60 1.95 -17.89
N ILE A 217 8.75 0.93 -17.88
CA ILE A 217 7.60 0.87 -16.97
C ILE A 217 8.08 0.69 -15.53
N ALA A 218 9.01 -0.24 -15.31
CA ALA A 218 9.54 -0.58 -13.99
C ALA A 218 10.22 0.62 -13.31
N SER A 219 11.03 1.40 -14.05
CA SER A 219 11.72 2.57 -13.51
C SER A 219 10.76 3.66 -13.02
N ARG A 220 9.58 3.80 -13.65
CA ARG A 220 8.55 4.80 -13.29
C ARG A 220 7.49 4.29 -12.31
N SER A 221 7.68 3.10 -11.74
CA SER A 221 6.67 2.41 -10.92
C SER A 221 6.79 2.66 -9.41
N ARG A 222 7.61 3.62 -8.99
CA ARG A 222 7.76 4.08 -7.59
C ARG A 222 8.16 3.00 -6.58
N GLY A 223 8.78 1.91 -7.04
CA GLY A 223 9.10 0.78 -6.16
C GLY A 223 7.88 -0.06 -5.76
N THR A 224 6.75 0.04 -6.48
CA THR A 224 5.50 -0.64 -6.08
C THR A 224 4.92 -1.53 -7.20
N PRO A 225 4.67 -2.83 -6.92
CA PRO A 225 4.04 -3.74 -7.88
C PRO A 225 2.66 -3.30 -8.36
N ARG A 226 1.86 -2.68 -7.48
CA ARG A 226 0.53 -2.14 -7.84
C ARG A 226 0.63 -1.08 -8.94
N ILE A 227 1.57 -0.14 -8.83
CA ILE A 227 1.76 0.89 -9.85
C ILE A 227 2.33 0.26 -11.13
N ALA A 228 3.29 -0.65 -11.02
CA ALA A 228 3.86 -1.34 -12.17
C ALA A 228 2.80 -2.05 -13.03
N ASN A 229 1.94 -2.84 -12.40
CA ASN A 229 0.85 -3.54 -13.11
C ASN A 229 -0.18 -2.56 -13.68
N ARG A 230 -0.47 -1.45 -12.99
CA ARG A 230 -1.37 -0.41 -13.50
C ARG A 230 -0.78 0.29 -14.73
N LEU A 231 0.51 0.65 -14.70
CA LEU A 231 1.20 1.27 -15.81
C LEU A 231 1.29 0.32 -17.00
N LEU A 232 1.62 -0.96 -16.79
CA LEU A 232 1.62 -1.98 -17.85
C LEU A 232 0.28 -2.04 -18.59
N ARG A 233 -0.85 -2.05 -17.87
CA ARG A 233 -2.17 -2.07 -18.51
C ARG A 233 -2.41 -0.81 -19.35
N ARG A 234 -2.07 0.36 -18.84
CA ARG A 234 -2.19 1.63 -19.56
C ARG A 234 -1.31 1.67 -20.82
N VAL A 235 -0.08 1.19 -20.71
CA VAL A 235 0.86 1.13 -21.84
C VAL A 235 0.38 0.11 -22.88
N ARG A 236 -0.16 -1.04 -22.45
CA ARG A 236 -0.82 -2.01 -23.34
C ARG A 236 -1.98 -1.37 -24.10
N ASP A 237 -2.88 -0.68 -23.41
CA ASP A 237 -4.05 -0.07 -24.04
C ASP A 237 -3.62 1.00 -25.06
N PHE A 238 -2.58 1.78 -24.74
CA PHE A 238 -1.96 2.70 -25.69
C PHE A 238 -1.36 1.95 -26.90
N ALA A 239 -0.61 0.88 -26.67
CA ALA A 239 0.03 0.10 -27.73
C ALA A 239 -0.98 -0.53 -28.69
N GLN A 240 -2.12 -0.99 -28.18
CA GLN A 240 -3.20 -1.58 -28.97
C GLN A 240 -3.93 -0.56 -29.84
N VAL A 241 -4.05 0.70 -29.38
CA VAL A 241 -4.81 1.75 -30.08
C VAL A 241 -3.92 2.59 -31.00
N ARG A 242 -2.67 2.85 -30.59
CA ARG A 242 -1.78 3.84 -31.23
C ARG A 242 -0.47 3.27 -31.76
N ALA A 243 -0.26 1.96 -31.65
CA ALA A 243 0.92 1.27 -32.17
C ALA A 243 0.53 -0.12 -32.72
N ASP A 244 1.53 -0.96 -32.99
CA ASP A 244 1.34 -2.31 -33.55
C ASP A 244 1.07 -3.38 -32.46
N GLY A 245 0.51 -2.99 -31.30
CA GLY A 245 0.22 -3.90 -30.19
C GLY A 245 1.43 -4.36 -29.36
N VAL A 246 2.66 -4.03 -29.79
CA VAL A 246 3.91 -4.37 -29.08
C VAL A 246 4.37 -3.23 -28.17
N VAL A 247 4.64 -3.55 -26.91
CA VAL A 247 5.18 -2.60 -25.94
C VAL A 247 6.71 -2.51 -26.08
N THR A 248 7.13 -1.51 -26.85
CA THR A 248 8.55 -1.11 -27.05
C THR A 248 8.92 0.09 -26.18
N LEU A 249 10.21 0.40 -26.06
CA LEU A 249 10.67 1.60 -25.33
C LEU A 249 10.01 2.91 -25.81
N PRO A 250 9.95 3.23 -27.12
CA PRO A 250 9.24 4.43 -27.59
C PRO A 250 7.76 4.43 -27.22
N VAL A 251 7.08 3.29 -27.34
CA VAL A 251 5.66 3.14 -27.01
C VAL A 251 5.42 3.35 -25.52
N SER A 252 6.23 2.74 -24.65
CA SER A 252 6.19 2.95 -23.21
C SER A 252 6.36 4.43 -22.85
N ARG A 253 7.34 5.11 -23.44
CA ARG A 253 7.58 6.54 -23.17
C ARG A 253 6.40 7.42 -23.59
N SER A 254 5.91 7.26 -24.82
CA SER A 254 4.77 8.04 -25.31
C SER A 254 3.49 7.78 -24.51
N ALA A 255 3.27 6.54 -24.09
CA ALA A 255 2.14 6.19 -23.24
C ALA A 255 2.26 6.83 -21.84
N LEU A 256 3.42 6.72 -21.20
CA LEU A 256 3.66 7.27 -19.86
C LEU A 256 3.59 8.79 -19.86
N GLU A 257 4.08 9.45 -20.91
CA GLU A 257 3.92 10.89 -21.12
C GLU A 257 2.44 11.29 -21.26
N LEU A 258 1.66 10.56 -22.07
CA LEU A 258 0.21 10.80 -22.21
C LEU A 258 -0.53 10.65 -20.88
N TYR A 259 -0.14 9.66 -20.06
CA TYR A 259 -0.69 9.46 -18.72
C TYR A 259 -0.02 10.31 -17.64
N GLU A 260 0.75 11.32 -18.04
CA GLU A 260 1.27 12.34 -17.13
C GLU A 260 2.20 11.77 -16.05
N VAL A 261 2.98 10.74 -16.40
CA VAL A 261 4.02 10.11 -15.55
C VAL A 261 5.40 10.49 -16.06
N ASP A 262 6.14 11.27 -15.27
CA ASP A 262 7.48 11.72 -15.65
C ASP A 262 8.57 10.63 -15.49
N GLU A 263 9.81 10.96 -15.85
CA GLU A 263 10.95 10.02 -15.80
C GLU A 263 11.29 9.54 -14.39
N SER A 264 10.93 10.31 -13.35
CA SER A 264 11.07 9.92 -11.95
C SER A 264 9.85 9.15 -11.42
N GLY A 265 8.85 8.92 -12.27
CA GLY A 265 7.60 8.24 -11.93
C GLY A 265 6.57 9.13 -11.24
N LEU A 266 6.78 10.46 -11.14
CA LEU A 266 5.81 11.38 -10.54
C LEU A 266 4.58 11.49 -11.45
N ASP A 267 3.38 11.38 -10.88
CA ASP A 267 2.14 11.61 -11.63
C ASP A 267 1.70 13.09 -11.62
N ARG A 268 0.51 13.35 -12.15
CA ARG A 268 -0.15 14.65 -12.14
C ARG A 268 -0.26 15.26 -10.75
N LEU A 269 -0.63 14.47 -9.73
CA LEU A 269 -0.82 14.97 -8.37
C LEU A 269 0.52 15.32 -7.72
N ASP A 270 1.51 14.44 -7.83
CA ASP A 270 2.85 14.67 -7.30
C ASP A 270 3.44 15.97 -7.86
N ARG A 271 3.36 16.14 -9.19
CA ARG A 271 3.87 17.33 -9.88
C ARG A 271 3.06 18.58 -9.52
N ALA A 272 1.74 18.48 -9.37
CA ALA A 272 0.91 19.60 -8.93
C ALA A 272 1.27 20.05 -7.50
N VAL A 273 1.52 19.10 -6.59
CA VAL A 273 1.98 19.38 -5.22
C VAL A 273 3.31 20.11 -5.24
N LEU A 274 4.31 19.62 -5.98
CA LEU A 274 5.61 20.28 -6.09
C LEU A 274 5.51 21.66 -6.74
N ASP A 275 4.73 21.79 -7.81
CA ASP A 275 4.55 23.05 -8.53
C ASP A 275 3.93 24.12 -7.63
N VAL A 276 2.84 23.77 -6.94
CA VAL A 276 2.20 24.66 -5.97
C VAL A 276 3.16 25.04 -4.83
N LEU A 277 3.87 24.06 -4.26
CA LEU A 277 4.80 24.30 -3.17
C LEU A 277 5.96 25.22 -3.58
N CYS A 278 6.55 25.02 -4.75
CA CYS A 278 7.66 25.83 -5.24
C CYS A 278 7.20 27.20 -5.78
N ARG A 279 6.24 27.22 -6.71
CA ARG A 279 5.86 28.44 -7.42
C ARG A 279 4.93 29.35 -6.63
N ARG A 280 3.93 28.79 -5.93
CA ARG A 280 2.93 29.61 -5.21
C ARG A 280 3.36 29.96 -3.79
N PHE A 281 4.03 29.02 -3.12
CA PHE A 281 4.42 29.18 -1.73
C PHE A 281 5.93 29.42 -1.54
N GLY A 282 6.70 29.60 -2.62
CA GLY A 282 8.12 29.94 -2.55
C GLY A 282 8.97 28.87 -1.87
N GLY A 283 8.52 27.61 -1.86
CA GLY A 283 9.18 26.49 -1.19
C GLY A 283 8.65 26.17 0.20
N GLY A 284 7.71 26.95 0.74
CA GLY A 284 7.10 26.71 2.05
C GLY A 284 7.82 27.41 3.23
N PRO A 285 7.50 27.05 4.49
CA PRO A 285 6.65 25.94 4.93
C PRO A 285 5.15 26.16 4.70
N VAL A 286 4.42 25.10 4.32
CA VAL A 286 2.95 25.12 4.11
C VAL A 286 2.26 23.97 4.84
N GLY A 287 1.14 24.24 5.51
CA GLY A 287 0.32 23.18 6.10
C GLY A 287 -0.35 22.31 5.02
N VAL A 288 -0.49 21.00 5.26
CA VAL A 288 -1.07 20.07 4.28
C VAL A 288 -2.50 20.42 3.89
N ALA A 289 -3.30 20.96 4.81
CA ALA A 289 -4.65 21.41 4.50
C ALA A 289 -4.66 22.54 3.46
N THR A 290 -3.73 23.50 3.58
CA THR A 290 -3.58 24.59 2.61
C THR A 290 -3.07 24.08 1.26
N LEU A 291 -2.10 23.15 1.30
CA LEU A 291 -1.55 22.53 0.11
C LEU A 291 -2.61 21.73 -0.66
N ALA A 292 -3.41 20.93 0.04
CA ALA A 292 -4.52 20.15 -0.49
C ALA A 292 -5.57 21.03 -1.19
N VAL A 293 -5.99 22.11 -0.55
CA VAL A 293 -6.91 23.10 -1.16
C VAL A 293 -6.30 23.71 -2.43
N ALA A 294 -5.00 24.03 -2.42
CA ALA A 294 -4.34 24.66 -3.56
C ALA A 294 -4.17 23.73 -4.78
N VAL A 295 -4.06 22.40 -4.56
CA VAL A 295 -4.06 21.39 -5.63
C VAL A 295 -5.45 20.85 -5.99
N GLY A 296 -6.46 21.17 -5.17
CA GLY A 296 -7.85 20.76 -5.39
C GLY A 296 -8.15 19.31 -4.98
N GLU A 297 -7.46 18.81 -3.96
CA GLU A 297 -7.58 17.43 -3.47
C GLU A 297 -7.94 17.39 -1.98
N GLU A 298 -8.34 16.22 -1.49
CA GLU A 298 -8.52 15.99 -0.07
C GLU A 298 -7.19 15.94 0.68
N ARG A 299 -7.21 16.33 1.96
CA ARG A 299 -6.02 16.30 2.82
C ARG A 299 -5.40 14.91 2.90
N GLU A 300 -6.21 13.89 3.15
CA GLU A 300 -5.78 12.49 3.30
C GLU A 300 -5.12 12.01 2.01
N THR A 301 -5.68 12.36 0.85
CA THR A 301 -5.10 12.05 -0.47
C THR A 301 -3.69 12.63 -0.63
N VAL A 302 -3.45 13.90 -0.28
CA VAL A 302 -2.10 14.46 -0.36
C VAL A 302 -1.14 13.80 0.64
N GLU A 303 -1.60 13.59 1.88
CA GLU A 303 -0.79 13.06 3.00
C GLU A 303 -0.43 11.57 2.82
N GLU A 304 -1.32 10.78 2.22
CA GLU A 304 -1.18 9.32 2.11
C GLU A 304 -0.76 8.85 0.71
N VAL A 305 -1.05 9.60 -0.35
CA VAL A 305 -0.76 9.19 -1.73
C VAL A 305 0.49 9.90 -2.27
N ALA A 306 0.55 11.22 -2.19
CA ALA A 306 1.62 12.01 -2.83
C ALA A 306 2.85 12.17 -1.92
N GLU A 307 2.65 12.61 -0.68
CA GLU A 307 3.73 12.93 0.25
C GLU A 307 4.72 11.78 0.47
N PRO A 308 4.31 10.51 0.65
CA PRO A 308 5.27 9.44 0.94
C PRO A 308 6.32 9.26 -0.15
N PHE A 309 5.93 9.38 -1.43
CA PHE A 309 6.86 9.23 -2.54
C PHE A 309 7.72 10.47 -2.75
N LEU A 310 7.13 11.67 -2.63
CA LEU A 310 7.87 12.94 -2.71
C LEU A 310 8.92 13.07 -1.60
N VAL A 311 8.62 12.62 -0.39
CA VAL A 311 9.57 12.56 0.73
C VAL A 311 10.67 11.55 0.44
N ARG A 312 10.32 10.37 -0.09
CA ARG A 312 11.30 9.33 -0.42
C ARG A 312 12.29 9.78 -1.49
N LEU A 313 11.84 10.46 -2.54
CA LEU A 313 12.71 11.06 -3.55
C LEU A 313 13.48 12.28 -3.04
N GLY A 314 13.24 12.69 -1.79
CA GLY A 314 13.88 13.85 -1.19
C GLY A 314 13.46 15.16 -1.84
N LEU A 315 12.31 15.22 -2.50
CA LEU A 315 11.75 16.43 -3.14
C LEU A 315 10.94 17.26 -2.12
N LEU A 316 10.37 16.60 -1.11
CA LEU A 316 9.58 17.24 -0.05
C LEU A 316 10.13 16.87 1.33
N ALA A 317 10.22 17.86 2.22
CA ALA A 317 10.55 17.67 3.64
C ALA A 317 9.36 18.03 4.53
N ARG A 318 9.18 17.28 5.62
CA ARG A 318 8.18 17.57 6.65
C ARG A 318 8.86 18.27 7.82
N THR A 319 8.33 19.43 8.22
CA THR A 319 8.77 20.18 9.39
C THR A 319 7.59 20.40 10.35
N PRO A 320 7.82 20.75 11.62
CA PRO A 320 6.75 21.12 12.53
C PRO A 320 5.88 22.28 12.03
N ARG A 321 6.42 23.15 11.15
CA ARG A 321 5.74 24.31 10.58
C ARG A 321 4.97 24.00 9.30
N GLY A 322 5.20 22.84 8.68
CA GLY A 322 4.61 22.47 7.41
C GLY A 322 5.58 21.75 6.47
N ARG A 323 5.13 21.55 5.23
CA ARG A 323 5.88 20.92 4.14
C ARG A 323 6.76 21.96 3.45
N VAL A 324 7.98 21.57 3.12
CA VAL A 324 9.00 22.42 2.50
C VAL A 324 9.55 21.71 1.26
N ALA A 325 9.70 22.43 0.15
CA ALA A 325 10.35 21.93 -1.05
C ALA A 325 11.86 21.92 -0.84
N THR A 326 12.51 20.81 -1.13
CA THR A 326 13.97 20.72 -1.07
C THR A 326 14.59 21.30 -2.34
N GLN A 327 15.91 21.51 -2.33
CA GLN A 327 16.64 21.91 -3.54
C GLN A 327 16.44 20.92 -4.72
N ALA A 328 16.20 19.64 -4.43
CA ALA A 328 15.94 18.65 -5.47
C ALA A 328 14.60 18.90 -6.17
N ALA A 329 13.55 19.34 -5.46
CA ALA A 329 12.28 19.71 -6.07
C ALA A 329 12.40 20.90 -7.03
N TRP A 330 13.13 21.94 -6.64
CA TRP A 330 13.38 23.09 -7.52
C TRP A 330 14.09 22.67 -8.81
N ARG A 331 15.16 21.86 -8.69
CA ARG A 331 15.89 21.32 -9.83
C ARG A 331 15.01 20.44 -10.71
N HIS A 332 14.18 19.58 -10.12
CA HIS A 332 13.24 18.72 -10.84
C HIS A 332 12.25 19.53 -11.70
N LEU A 333 11.76 20.67 -11.19
CA LEU A 333 10.87 21.57 -11.91
C LEU A 333 11.59 22.53 -12.89
N GLY A 334 12.93 22.44 -12.99
CA GLY A 334 13.73 23.38 -13.79
C GLY A 334 13.73 24.82 -13.25
N LEU A 335 13.52 24.98 -11.93
CA LEU A 335 13.44 26.27 -11.25
C LEU A 335 14.71 26.54 -10.41
N SER A 336 15.03 27.82 -10.23
CA SER A 336 16.08 28.26 -9.29
C SER A 336 15.49 28.52 -7.92
N MET A 337 16.09 27.94 -6.89
CA MET A 337 15.67 28.16 -5.50
C MET A 337 15.95 29.63 -5.09
N PRO A 338 14.99 30.33 -4.45
CA PRO A 338 15.22 31.68 -3.93
C PRO A 338 16.33 31.70 -2.88
N ALA A 339 17.16 32.75 -2.88
CA ALA A 339 18.18 32.94 -1.86
C ALA A 339 17.53 33.02 -0.46
N GLY A 340 17.92 32.13 0.45
CA GLY A 340 17.35 32.03 1.81
C GLY A 340 16.21 31.03 1.99
N ALA A 341 15.73 30.35 0.95
CA ALA A 341 14.67 29.33 1.03
C ALA A 341 15.17 27.92 1.43
N GLY A 342 16.39 27.80 1.94
CA GLY A 342 16.92 26.54 2.47
C GLY A 342 16.26 26.19 3.80
N VAL A 343 16.19 24.89 4.12
CA VAL A 343 15.90 24.44 5.49
C VAL A 343 17.05 24.97 6.35
N GLU A 344 16.84 26.06 7.08
CA GLU A 344 17.78 26.54 8.10
C GLU A 344 18.02 25.38 9.09
N GLY A 345 19.25 24.88 9.15
CA GLY A 345 19.70 23.89 10.13
C GLY A 345 19.86 22.46 9.62
N SER A 346 20.84 22.22 8.74
CA SER A 346 21.59 20.95 8.81
C SER A 346 22.32 20.94 10.14
N LEU A 347 21.84 20.15 11.10
CA LEU A 347 22.49 19.89 12.39
C LEU A 347 23.75 19.00 12.25
N PHE A 348 24.31 18.89 11.05
CA PHE A 348 25.45 18.02 10.72
C PHE A 348 26.62 18.73 10.05
N ASP A 349 26.63 20.06 10.00
CA ASP A 349 27.82 20.81 9.61
C ASP A 349 28.36 21.61 10.80
N GLU A 350 29.16 20.96 11.65
CA GLU A 350 30.26 21.64 12.34
C GLU A 350 31.55 20.81 12.19
N PRO A 351 32.71 21.49 12.05
CA PRO A 351 33.95 20.97 11.45
C PRO A 351 34.76 19.97 12.28
#